data_AF-A0A3Q1AWF9-F1
#
_entry.id   AF-A0A3Q1AWF9-F1
#
_cell.length_a   1.000
_cell.length_b   1.000
_cell.length_c   1.000
_cell.angle_alpha   90.00
_cell.angle_beta   90.00
_cell.angle_gamma   90.00
#
_symmetry.space_group_name_H-M   'P 1'
#
loop_
_entity.id
_entity.type
_entity.pdbx_description
1 polymer ?
#
loop_
_entity_poly.entity_id
_entity_poly.type
_entity_poly.pdbx_seq_one_letter_code
_entity_poly.pdbx_strand_id
1 'polypeptide(L)'
;MASSMGGMFPGQQPPGAHPVGGPGGPGQPGFPGSAPRVPGNNTLVDELEASFEACFASLVSQDYVNGTDQEEIRTGVDQCIQKFLDVARQTECFFLQKRLQLSVQKPEQVVKEDVSELRNELQRKELLVQKHLTKLHHWQQVLEDVSLQHRKPSDLPPPGPLAFLEQASASLPPAPLKPN
;
A
#
# COMPACT_ATOMS: atom_id res chain seq x y z
N MET A 1 31.50 57.17 6.50
CA MET A 1 32.29 56.47 7.53
C MET A 1 31.74 56.86 8.89
N ALA A 2 31.61 55.88 9.79
CA ALA A 2 31.49 55.98 11.25
C ALA A 2 30.28 56.72 11.89
N SER A 3 29.33 55.90 12.33
CA SER A 3 28.77 55.78 13.68
C SER A 3 28.79 56.97 14.66
N SER A 4 27.62 57.23 15.28
CA SER A 4 27.53 57.80 16.62
C SER A 4 26.64 56.91 17.48
N MET A 5 27.23 56.35 18.55
CA MET A 5 26.54 55.61 19.61
C MET A 5 26.06 56.57 20.69
N GLY A 6 24.92 56.28 21.31
CA GLY A 6 24.56 56.90 22.59
C GLY A 6 23.30 56.30 23.20
N GLY A 7 23.43 55.75 24.42
CA GLY A 7 22.31 55.59 25.35
C GLY A 7 22.08 54.17 25.87
N MET A 8 22.61 53.87 27.05
CA MET A 8 22.35 52.67 27.87
C MET A 8 21.42 53.05 29.05
N PHE A 9 20.43 52.18 29.34
CA PHE A 9 19.87 51.87 30.69
C PHE A 9 18.81 52.81 31.36
N PRO A 10 18.00 52.33 32.35
CA PRO A 10 16.76 51.54 32.19
C PRO A 10 15.54 52.17 32.90
N GLY A 11 14.32 51.65 32.68
CA GLY A 11 13.13 52.09 33.46
C GLY A 11 11.99 51.07 33.48
N GLN A 12 11.69 50.56 34.68
CA GLN A 12 10.40 49.97 35.11
C GLN A 12 9.27 50.99 34.84
N GLN A 13 7.96 50.74 34.65
CA GLN A 13 6.97 49.76 35.15
C GLN A 13 5.63 50.03 34.36
N PRO A 14 4.65 49.10 34.24
CA PRO A 14 3.39 49.32 33.52
C PRO A 14 2.33 50.04 34.38
N PRO A 15 1.23 50.58 33.80
CA PRO A 15 -0.04 49.83 33.75
C PRO A 15 -0.97 50.23 32.57
N GLY A 16 -2.03 49.46 32.31
CA GLY A 16 -3.20 50.00 31.60
C GLY A 16 -3.95 49.02 30.72
N ALA A 17 -5.15 48.66 31.16
CA ALA A 17 -6.11 47.82 30.47
C ALA A 17 -6.98 48.62 29.46
N HIS A 18 -7.47 47.88 28.45
CA HIS A 18 -8.52 48.18 27.45
C HIS A 18 -8.15 49.13 26.30
N PRO A 19 -8.71 48.88 25.09
CA PRO A 19 -10.01 49.47 24.82
C PRO A 19 -11.01 48.57 24.04
N VAL A 20 -12.28 48.84 24.35
CA VAL A 20 -13.42 49.01 23.44
C VAL A 20 -14.00 47.77 22.73
N GLY A 21 -15.19 47.39 23.20
CA GLY A 21 -16.16 46.67 22.38
C GLY A 21 -16.71 47.60 21.31
N GLY A 22 -16.68 47.13 20.06
CA GLY A 22 -17.38 47.74 18.93
C GLY A 22 -18.63 46.92 18.58
N PRO A 23 -19.75 47.56 18.18
CA PRO A 23 -20.94 46.88 17.71
C PRO A 23 -20.89 46.65 16.18
N GLY A 24 -21.43 45.50 15.74
CA GLY A 24 -22.02 45.37 14.40
C GLY A 24 -21.25 44.56 13.36
N GLY A 25 -21.77 43.37 13.04
CA GLY A 25 -21.48 42.62 11.81
C GLY A 25 -22.50 41.47 11.64
N PRO A 26 -23.24 41.38 10.52
CA PRO A 26 -24.28 40.38 10.36
C PRO A 26 -23.70 39.03 9.90
N GLY A 27 -24.07 37.97 10.62
CA GLY A 27 -24.30 36.61 10.11
C GLY A 27 -23.21 35.97 9.24
N GLN A 28 -22.16 35.43 9.87
CA GLN A 28 -21.54 34.21 9.34
C GLN A 28 -22.33 33.00 9.87
N PRO A 29 -22.67 32.00 9.02
CA PRO A 29 -23.13 30.72 9.53
C PRO A 29 -21.96 30.06 10.24
N GLY A 30 -21.92 30.22 11.56
CA GLY A 30 -21.01 29.49 12.42
C GLY A 30 -21.29 28.00 12.27
N PHE A 31 -20.36 27.27 11.65
CA PHE A 31 -20.28 25.83 11.84
C PHE A 31 -20.13 25.59 13.35
N PRO A 32 -20.87 24.65 13.94
CA PRO A 32 -20.68 24.34 15.35
C PRO A 32 -19.24 23.86 15.51
N GLY A 33 -18.42 24.70 16.13
CA GLY A 33 -17.15 24.30 16.70
C GLY A 33 -17.45 23.28 17.77
N SER A 34 -17.53 22.01 17.38
CA SER A 34 -17.35 20.90 18.28
C SER A 34 -15.87 20.88 18.65
N ALA A 35 -15.50 21.71 19.62
CA ALA A 35 -14.47 21.31 20.56
C ALA A 35 -15.18 20.37 21.55
N PRO A 36 -15.04 19.04 21.45
CA PRO A 36 -15.53 18.18 22.50
C PRO A 36 -14.57 18.36 23.66
N ARG A 37 -15.16 18.54 24.84
CA ARG A 37 -14.50 18.54 26.14
C ARG A 37 -13.57 17.31 26.22
N VAL A 38 -12.47 17.44 26.94
CA VAL A 38 -11.59 16.32 27.30
C VAL A 38 -12.11 15.67 28.59
N PRO A 39 -12.84 14.55 28.53
CA PRO A 39 -12.88 13.60 29.63
C PRO A 39 -12.09 12.34 29.26
N GLY A 40 -10.97 12.12 29.95
CA GLY A 40 -10.08 10.98 29.73
C GLY A 40 -9.03 11.26 28.67
N ASN A 41 -7.77 10.95 28.98
CA ASN A 41 -6.63 11.22 28.12
C ASN A 41 -6.50 10.18 26.97
N ASN A 42 -7.60 9.56 26.57
CA ASN A 42 -7.66 8.46 25.62
C ASN A 42 -8.00 8.98 24.23
N THR A 43 -7.28 8.51 23.23
CA THR A 43 -7.55 8.78 21.82
C THR A 43 -8.69 7.92 21.32
N LEU A 44 -9.29 8.29 20.17
CA LEU A 44 -10.30 7.44 19.51
C LEU A 44 -9.76 6.03 19.20
N VAL A 45 -8.45 5.92 18.99
CA VAL A 45 -7.78 4.62 18.79
C VAL A 45 -7.75 3.83 20.08
N ASP A 46 -7.42 4.46 21.21
CA ASP A 46 -7.44 3.81 22.53
C ASP A 46 -8.87 3.36 22.91
N GLU A 47 -9.90 4.16 22.56
CA GLU A 47 -11.30 3.78 22.77
C GLU A 47 -11.74 2.62 21.84
N LEU A 48 -11.24 2.60 20.60
CA LEU A 48 -11.51 1.53 19.65
C LEU A 48 -10.88 0.22 20.12
N GLU A 49 -9.63 0.28 20.59
CA GLU A 49 -8.91 -0.86 21.17
C GLU A 49 -9.62 -1.38 22.42
N ALA A 50 -9.95 -0.49 23.37
CA ALA A 50 -10.64 -0.87 24.60
C ALA A 50 -12.03 -1.48 24.33
N SER A 51 -12.79 -0.95 23.36
CA SER A 51 -14.10 -1.51 22.98
C SER A 51 -13.95 -2.86 22.27
N PHE A 52 -12.92 -3.04 21.44
CA PHE A 52 -12.61 -4.32 20.83
C PHE A 52 -12.25 -5.38 21.88
N GLU A 53 -11.36 -5.05 22.82
CA GLU A 53 -10.96 -5.94 23.91
C GLU A 53 -12.13 -6.36 24.79
N ALA A 54 -13.00 -5.40 25.16
CA ALA A 54 -14.21 -5.69 25.92
C ALA A 54 -15.11 -6.69 25.18
N CYS A 55 -15.22 -6.57 23.86
CA CYS A 55 -16.13 -7.42 23.09
C CYS A 55 -15.56 -8.81 22.93
N PHE A 56 -14.26 -8.88 22.67
CA PHE A 56 -13.55 -10.15 22.65
C PHE A 56 -13.67 -10.87 24.00
N ALA A 57 -13.43 -10.17 25.12
CA ALA A 57 -13.56 -10.71 26.47
C ALA A 57 -14.97 -11.22 26.75
N SER A 58 -16.02 -10.47 26.38
CA SER A 58 -17.41 -10.91 26.51
C SER A 58 -17.74 -12.14 25.67
N LEU A 59 -17.17 -12.26 24.45
CA LEU A 59 -17.37 -13.39 23.55
C LEU A 59 -16.70 -14.68 24.01
N VAL A 60 -15.54 -14.57 24.69
CA VAL A 60 -14.76 -15.74 25.16
C VAL A 60 -14.97 -16.08 26.63
N SER A 61 -15.86 -15.35 27.32
CA SER A 61 -16.14 -15.57 28.73
C SER A 61 -16.73 -16.97 28.96
N GLN A 62 -16.16 -17.73 29.90
CA GLN A 62 -16.68 -19.05 30.29
C GLN A 62 -18.07 -18.96 30.92
N ASP A 63 -18.41 -17.84 31.56
CA ASP A 63 -19.71 -17.63 32.20
C ASP A 63 -20.87 -17.68 31.19
N TYR A 64 -20.60 -17.40 29.90
CA TYR A 64 -21.57 -17.52 28.81
C TYR A 64 -22.13 -18.94 28.64
N VAL A 65 -21.33 -19.96 28.97
CA VAL A 65 -21.66 -21.37 28.72
C VAL A 65 -22.28 -22.04 29.97
N ASN A 66 -22.09 -21.46 31.16
CA ASN A 66 -22.35 -22.12 32.44
C ASN A 66 -23.43 -21.47 33.33
N GLY A 67 -24.00 -20.31 32.96
CA GLY A 67 -24.88 -19.51 33.83
C GLY A 67 -26.39 -19.72 33.66
N THR A 68 -27.15 -19.52 34.76
CA THR A 68 -28.63 -19.38 34.78
C THR A 68 -29.13 -18.03 34.23
N ASP A 69 -28.24 -17.04 34.08
CA ASP A 69 -28.56 -15.66 33.68
C ASP A 69 -28.15 -15.36 32.21
N GLN A 70 -28.43 -16.31 31.32
CA GLN A 70 -28.02 -16.24 29.91
C GLN A 70 -28.58 -15.00 29.16
N GLU A 71 -29.70 -14.44 29.61
CA GLU A 71 -30.28 -13.22 29.04
C GLU A 71 -29.48 -11.95 29.40
N GLU A 72 -28.97 -11.86 30.64
CA GLU A 72 -28.12 -10.76 31.08
C GLU A 72 -26.77 -10.80 30.36
N ILE A 73 -26.16 -11.98 30.25
CA ILE A 73 -24.89 -12.16 29.55
C ILE A 73 -25.03 -11.80 28.07
N ARG A 74 -26.10 -12.27 27.42
CA ARG A 74 -26.39 -11.94 26.01
C ARG A 74 -26.56 -10.43 25.82
N THR A 75 -27.31 -9.79 26.71
CA THR A 75 -27.49 -8.33 26.70
C THR A 75 -26.16 -7.60 26.87
N GLY A 76 -25.26 -8.08 27.74
CA GLY A 76 -23.92 -7.53 27.91
C GLY A 76 -23.05 -7.65 26.66
N VAL A 77 -23.10 -8.80 25.98
CA VAL A 77 -22.41 -9.02 24.69
C VAL A 77 -22.93 -8.04 23.62
N ASP A 78 -24.25 -7.93 23.49
CA ASP A 78 -24.87 -7.02 22.51
C ASP A 78 -24.49 -5.56 22.78
N GLN A 79 -24.44 -5.14 24.05
CA GLN A 79 -24.00 -3.81 24.43
C GLN A 79 -22.54 -3.55 24.08
N CYS A 80 -21.65 -4.52 24.29
CA CYS A 80 -20.27 -4.34 23.85
C CYS A 80 -20.19 -4.20 22.34
N ILE A 81 -20.80 -5.12 21.59
CA ILE A 81 -20.76 -5.10 20.13
C ILE A 81 -21.25 -3.75 19.61
N GLN A 82 -22.37 -3.25 20.15
CA GLN A 82 -22.91 -1.95 19.78
C GLN A 82 -21.91 -0.82 20.07
N LYS A 83 -21.29 -0.82 21.25
CA LYS A 83 -20.26 0.18 21.61
C LYS A 83 -19.06 0.14 20.66
N PHE A 84 -18.56 -1.04 20.33
CA PHE A 84 -17.46 -1.20 19.38
C PHE A 84 -17.84 -0.66 18.00
N LEU A 85 -19.02 -0.98 17.49
CA LEU A 85 -19.51 -0.47 16.20
C LEU A 85 -19.64 1.05 16.20
N ASP A 86 -20.12 1.65 17.30
CA ASP A 86 -20.24 3.11 17.40
C ASP A 86 -18.89 3.81 17.41
N VAL A 87 -17.91 3.29 18.16
CA VAL A 87 -16.54 3.83 18.20
C VAL A 87 -15.82 3.60 16.87
N ALA A 88 -16.00 2.45 16.22
CA ALA A 88 -15.47 2.18 14.90
C ALA A 88 -16.00 3.18 13.86
N ARG A 89 -17.32 3.43 13.85
CA ARG A 89 -17.93 4.43 12.98
C ARG A 89 -17.41 5.84 13.28
N GLN A 90 -17.26 6.19 14.56
CA GLN A 90 -16.70 7.49 14.95
C GLN A 90 -15.26 7.65 14.47
N THR A 91 -14.46 6.59 14.57
CA THR A 91 -13.06 6.56 14.13
C THR A 91 -12.96 6.73 12.62
N GLU A 92 -13.77 5.99 11.85
CA GLU A 92 -13.85 6.15 10.40
C GLU A 92 -14.23 7.58 10.02
N CYS A 93 -15.31 8.11 10.60
CA CYS A 93 -15.76 9.49 10.35
C CYS A 93 -14.67 10.51 10.65
N PHE A 94 -13.92 10.35 11.75
CA PHE A 94 -12.83 11.24 12.10
C PHE A 94 -11.74 11.26 11.03
N PHE A 95 -11.26 10.09 10.60
CA PHE A 95 -10.20 10.00 9.59
C PHE A 95 -10.67 10.43 8.20
N LEU A 96 -11.92 10.13 7.81
CA LEU A 96 -12.51 10.64 6.58
C LEU A 96 -12.58 12.16 6.57
N GLN A 97 -13.04 12.76 7.67
CA GLN A 97 -13.10 14.21 7.83
C GLN A 97 -11.70 14.84 7.75
N LYS A 98 -10.70 14.25 8.40
CA LYS A 98 -9.31 14.71 8.32
C LYS A 98 -8.73 14.60 6.93
N ARG A 99 -9.00 13.50 6.21
CA ARG A 99 -8.56 13.32 4.82
C ARG A 99 -9.19 14.35 3.89
N LEU A 100 -10.51 14.56 3.99
CA LEU A 100 -11.20 15.62 3.23
C LEU A 100 -10.66 17.00 3.55
N GLN A 101 -10.36 17.26 4.83
CA GLN A 101 -9.76 18.53 5.24
C GLN A 101 -8.40 18.73 4.55
N LEU A 102 -7.55 17.69 4.51
CA LEU A 102 -6.24 17.77 3.84
C LEU A 102 -6.37 17.95 2.33
N SER A 103 -7.33 17.29 1.67
CA SER A 103 -7.50 17.43 0.22
C SER A 103 -7.90 18.86 -0.19
N VAL A 104 -8.65 19.57 0.66
CA VAL A 104 -9.07 20.95 0.40
C VAL A 104 -8.02 21.97 0.89
N GLN A 105 -7.41 21.75 2.05
CA GLN A 105 -6.50 22.73 2.67
C GLN A 105 -5.06 22.60 2.17
N LYS A 106 -4.64 21.42 1.69
CA LYS A 106 -3.26 21.14 1.27
C LYS A 106 -3.19 20.27 0.01
N PRO A 107 -3.92 20.59 -1.08
CA PRO A 107 -3.96 19.76 -2.29
C PRO A 107 -2.57 19.52 -2.90
N GLU A 108 -1.73 20.55 -2.94
CA GLU A 108 -0.35 20.45 -3.47
C GLU A 108 0.53 19.49 -2.66
N GLN A 109 0.33 19.42 -1.35
CA GLN A 109 1.08 18.50 -0.50
C GLN A 109 0.66 17.04 -0.78
N VAL A 110 -0.65 16.78 -0.87
CA VAL A 110 -1.19 15.45 -1.19
C VAL A 110 -0.63 14.97 -2.54
N VAL A 111 -0.71 15.80 -3.58
CA VAL A 111 -0.18 15.46 -4.90
C VAL A 111 1.32 15.21 -4.86
N LYS A 112 2.08 15.99 -4.08
CA LYS A 112 3.53 15.79 -3.93
C LYS A 112 3.87 14.45 -3.27
N GLU A 113 3.10 14.05 -2.25
CA GLU A 113 3.23 12.75 -1.59
C GLU A 113 2.93 11.62 -2.59
N ASP A 114 1.81 11.69 -3.32
CA ASP A 114 1.45 10.72 -4.36
C ASP A 114 2.54 10.58 -5.44
N VAL A 115 3.08 11.71 -5.93
CA VAL A 115 4.17 11.71 -6.92
C VAL A 115 5.42 11.05 -6.34
N SER A 116 5.72 11.26 -5.06
CA SER A 116 6.86 10.62 -4.40
C SER A 116 6.68 9.11 -4.29
N GLU A 117 5.48 8.65 -3.89
CA GLU A 117 5.14 7.22 -3.85
C GLU A 117 5.26 6.56 -5.22
N LEU A 118 4.71 7.19 -6.25
CA LEU A 118 4.78 6.70 -7.63
C LEU A 118 6.23 6.61 -8.13
N ARG A 119 7.08 7.59 -7.79
CA ARG A 119 8.51 7.56 -8.14
C ARG A 119 9.24 6.41 -7.46
N ASN A 120 8.98 6.17 -6.18
CA ASN A 120 9.58 5.06 -5.45
C ASN A 120 9.13 3.70 -6.02
N GLU A 121 7.85 3.56 -6.34
CA GLU A 121 7.32 2.34 -6.96
C GLU A 121 7.88 2.11 -8.37
N LEU A 122 8.03 3.17 -9.18
CA LEU A 122 8.68 3.11 -10.48
C LEU A 122 10.13 2.60 -10.35
N GLN A 123 10.92 3.20 -9.47
CA GLN A 123 12.30 2.78 -9.22
C GLN A 123 12.39 1.31 -8.80
N ARG A 124 11.50 0.86 -7.91
CA ARG A 124 11.44 -0.54 -7.47
C ARG A 124 11.12 -1.47 -8.64
N LYS A 125 10.20 -1.09 -9.52
CA LYS A 125 9.87 -1.86 -10.73
C LYS A 125 11.04 -1.90 -11.71
N GLU A 126 11.73 -0.78 -11.94
CA GLU A 126 12.91 -0.72 -12.81
C GLU A 126 14.01 -1.66 -12.34
N LEU A 127 14.30 -1.68 -11.03
CA LEU A 127 15.27 -2.59 -10.43
C LEU A 127 14.86 -4.07 -10.63
N LEU A 128 13.57 -4.38 -10.47
CA LEU A 128 13.05 -5.73 -10.68
C LEU A 128 13.19 -6.16 -12.15
N VAL A 129 12.87 -5.27 -13.09
CA VAL A 129 13.05 -5.51 -14.52
C VAL A 129 14.52 -5.75 -14.85
N GLN A 130 15.43 -4.90 -14.37
CA GLN A 130 16.87 -5.08 -14.57
C GLN A 130 17.33 -6.44 -14.05
N LYS A 131 16.90 -6.84 -12.83
CA LYS A 131 17.21 -8.15 -12.28
C LYS A 131 16.73 -9.30 -13.17
N HIS A 132 15.54 -9.19 -13.77
CA HIS A 132 15.02 -10.20 -14.69
C HIS A 132 15.76 -10.23 -16.03
N LEU A 133 16.09 -9.06 -16.59
CA LEU A 133 16.91 -8.97 -17.81
C LEU A 133 18.28 -9.61 -17.60
N THR A 134 18.95 -9.38 -16.47
CA THR A 134 20.22 -10.04 -16.14
C THR A 134 20.08 -11.57 -16.13
N LYS A 135 19.00 -12.10 -15.54
CA LYS A 135 18.73 -13.54 -15.55
C LYS A 135 18.48 -14.07 -16.95
N LEU A 136 17.72 -13.34 -17.77
CA LEU A 136 17.45 -13.74 -19.15
C LEU A 136 18.75 -13.80 -19.96
N HIS A 137 19.61 -12.79 -19.87
CA HIS A 137 20.93 -12.81 -20.51
C HIS A 137 21.79 -13.97 -20.03
N HIS A 138 21.80 -14.26 -18.72
CA HIS A 138 22.52 -15.41 -18.20
C HIS A 138 22.01 -16.73 -18.79
N TRP A 139 20.70 -16.93 -18.87
CA TRP A 139 20.13 -18.16 -19.46
C TRP A 139 20.35 -18.25 -20.97
N GLN A 140 20.29 -17.13 -21.69
CA GLN A 140 20.66 -17.07 -23.11
C GLN A 140 22.11 -17.53 -23.31
N GLN A 141 23.05 -17.02 -22.50
CA GLN A 141 24.45 -17.45 -22.54
C GLN A 141 24.60 -18.95 -22.28
N VAL A 142 23.95 -19.48 -21.24
CA VAL A 142 23.99 -20.92 -20.92
C VAL A 142 23.47 -21.77 -22.08
N LEU A 143 22.39 -21.34 -22.75
CA LEU A 143 21.85 -22.05 -23.91
C LEU A 143 22.80 -21.99 -25.12
N GLU A 144 23.42 -20.84 -25.38
CA GLU A 144 24.43 -20.69 -26.44
C GLU A 144 25.63 -21.61 -26.18
N ASP A 145 26.18 -21.61 -24.96
CA ASP A 145 27.29 -22.46 -24.56
C ASP A 145 26.96 -23.94 -24.77
N VAL A 146 25.78 -24.39 -24.35
CA VAL A 146 25.31 -25.77 -24.57
C VAL A 146 25.19 -26.08 -26.06
N SER A 147 24.63 -25.17 -26.87
CA SER A 147 24.47 -25.39 -28.32
C SER A 147 25.80 -25.53 -29.06
N LEU A 148 26.83 -24.78 -28.64
CA LEU A 148 28.17 -24.82 -29.23
C LEU A 148 28.92 -26.12 -28.88
N GLN A 149 28.72 -26.66 -27.67
CA GLN A 149 29.30 -27.96 -27.28
C GLN A 149 28.76 -29.13 -28.11
N HIS A 150 27.49 -29.06 -28.54
CA HIS A 150 26.88 -30.07 -29.43
C HIS A 150 27.32 -29.96 -30.89
N ARG A 151 28.09 -28.92 -31.27
CA ARG A 151 28.59 -28.72 -32.64
C ARG A 151 30.03 -29.19 -32.86
N LYS A 152 30.52 -30.14 -32.05
CA LYS A 152 31.78 -30.83 -32.34
C LYS A 152 31.55 -31.84 -33.49
N PRO A 153 32.38 -31.86 -34.56
CA PRO A 153 32.08 -32.59 -35.79
C PRO A 153 32.38 -34.09 -35.64
N SER A 154 31.51 -34.83 -34.95
CA SER A 154 31.68 -36.29 -34.82
C SER A 154 30.41 -37.13 -34.96
N ASP A 155 29.26 -36.54 -35.27
CA ASP A 155 28.05 -37.31 -35.59
C ASP A 155 27.44 -36.84 -36.91
N LEU A 156 27.99 -37.36 -38.01
CA LEU A 156 27.19 -37.54 -39.21
C LEU A 156 26.13 -38.61 -38.89
N PRO A 157 24.82 -38.34 -39.07
CA PRO A 157 23.81 -39.36 -38.81
C PRO A 157 24.00 -40.54 -39.77
N PRO A 158 23.74 -41.79 -39.34
CA PRO A 158 23.73 -42.93 -40.24
C PRO A 158 22.77 -42.64 -41.42
N PRO A 159 23.10 -43.03 -42.66
CA PRO A 159 22.24 -42.77 -43.81
C PRO A 159 20.82 -43.29 -43.51
N GLY A 160 19.84 -42.36 -43.58
CA GLY A 160 18.46 -42.65 -43.20
C GLY A 160 17.79 -43.65 -44.14
N PRO A 161 16.61 -44.19 -43.77
CA PRO A 161 15.94 -45.27 -44.50
C PRO A 161 15.71 -45.01 -46.00
N LEU A 162 15.63 -43.74 -46.42
CA LEU A 162 15.51 -43.37 -47.84
C LEU A 162 16.79 -43.63 -48.64
N ALA A 163 17.97 -43.48 -48.05
CA ALA A 163 19.23 -43.81 -48.71
C ALA A 163 19.31 -45.31 -49.02
N PHE A 164 18.76 -46.16 -48.14
CA PHE A 164 18.66 -47.60 -48.38
C PHE A 164 17.71 -47.93 -49.53
N LEU A 165 16.59 -47.20 -49.63
CA LEU A 165 15.59 -47.37 -50.69
C LEU A 165 16.11 -46.92 -52.07
N GLU A 166 16.89 -45.84 -52.10
CA GLU A 166 17.56 -45.34 -53.31
C GLU A 166 18.66 -46.31 -53.79
N GLN A 167 19.40 -46.90 -52.85
CA GLN A 167 20.41 -47.90 -53.17
C GLN A 167 19.78 -49.23 -53.65
N ALA A 168 18.61 -49.59 -53.13
CA ALA A 168 17.84 -50.73 -53.61
C ALA A 168 17.24 -50.49 -55.01
N SER A 169 16.75 -49.28 -55.32
CA SER A 169 16.22 -48.96 -56.65
C SER A 169 17.32 -48.93 -57.72
N ALA A 170 18.53 -48.50 -57.37
CA ALA A 170 19.71 -48.54 -58.24
C ALA A 170 20.20 -49.96 -58.59
N SER A 171 19.72 -50.99 -57.87
CA SER A 171 20.11 -52.39 -58.09
C SER A 171 19.14 -53.21 -58.96
N LEU A 172 18.04 -52.59 -59.42
CA LEU A 172 17.06 -53.27 -60.29
C LEU A 172 17.55 -53.28 -61.75
N PRO A 173 17.56 -54.45 -62.43
CA PRO A 173 17.95 -54.51 -63.84
C PRO A 173 16.93 -53.79 -64.74
N PRO A 174 17.37 -53.17 -65.85
CA PRO A 174 16.49 -52.42 -66.74
C PRO A 174 15.40 -53.32 -67.34
N ALA A 175 14.16 -52.84 -67.32
CA ALA A 175 13.00 -53.55 -67.85
C ALA A 175 13.10 -53.72 -69.38
N PRO A 176 12.70 -54.87 -69.96
CA PRO A 176 12.80 -55.08 -71.39
C PRO A 176 11.81 -54.19 -72.15
N LEU A 177 12.33 -53.36 -73.05
CA LEU A 177 11.52 -52.56 -73.97
C LEU A 177 10.87 -53.48 -75.02
N LYS A 178 9.54 -53.46 -75.13
CA LYS A 178 8.83 -54.09 -76.25
C LYS A 178 8.91 -53.17 -77.49
N PRO A 179 9.21 -53.71 -78.68
CA PRO A 179 9.25 -52.92 -79.90
C PRO A 179 7.86 -52.78 -80.52
N ASN A 180 7.46 -51.54 -80.81
CA ASN A 180 6.80 -51.09 -82.04
C ASN A 180 6.81 -49.56 -82.10
#